data_AF-A0A3D5D6U9-F1
#
_entry.id   AF-A0A3D5D6U9-F1
#
_cell.length_a   1.000
_cell.length_b   1.000
_cell.length_c   1.000
_cell.angle_alpha   90.00
_cell.angle_beta   90.00
_cell.angle_gamma   90.00
#
_symmetry.space_group_name_H-M   'P 1'
#
loop_
_entity.id
_entity.type
_entity.pdbx_description
1 polymer ?
#
loop_
_entity_poly.entity_id
_entity_poly.type
_entity_poly.pdbx_seq_one_letter_code
_entity_poly.pdbx_strand_id
1 'polypeptide(L)'
;MKREVLFFNAILLVAVFFTGCKSWGYRQKQPDVMLVIFAEYPPNRNVAVMQISVFRANPRTVSIAQEPVLTLIPKTLRDAQLVELEGGILEISLELTSLGTKAYQDVLTRYQQQRLFILVSRRDP
;
A
#
# COMPACT_ATOMS: atom_id res chain seq x y z
N MET A 1 7.86 55.37 -5.94
CA MET A 1 7.50 56.28 -4.84
C MET A 1 6.24 55.76 -4.17
N LYS A 2 6.32 55.43 -2.88
CA LYS A 2 5.17 55.07 -2.03
C LYS A 2 4.31 56.31 -1.79
N ARG A 3 2.98 56.15 -1.80
CA ARG A 3 2.07 56.94 -0.97
C ARG A 3 0.92 56.04 -0.52
N GLU A 4 0.96 55.71 0.76
CA GLU A 4 -0.21 55.25 1.52
C GLU A 4 -1.01 56.47 1.95
N VAL A 5 -2.34 56.34 1.99
CA VAL A 5 -3.21 57.16 2.83
C VAL A 5 -4.30 56.26 3.40
N LEU A 6 -4.24 56.05 4.71
CA LEU A 6 -5.26 55.45 5.56
C LEU A 6 -6.33 56.50 5.89
N PHE A 7 -7.60 56.09 5.93
CA PHE A 7 -8.62 56.77 6.74
C PHE A 7 -9.40 55.77 7.59
N PHE A 8 -9.40 56.09 8.89
CA PHE A 8 -10.06 55.48 10.03
C PHE A 8 -11.59 55.62 9.99
N ASN A 9 -12.30 54.61 10.52
CA ASN A 9 -13.35 54.72 11.57
C ASN A 9 -14.18 53.41 11.54
N ALA A 10 -14.02 52.51 12.52
CA ALA A 10 -14.61 52.54 13.86
C ALA A 10 -15.87 51.66 13.94
N ILE A 11 -15.70 50.51 14.62
CA ILE A 11 -16.60 49.99 15.66
C ILE A 11 -17.88 49.24 15.21
N LEU A 12 -17.88 47.94 15.59
CA LEU A 12 -18.94 47.15 16.25
C LEU A 12 -19.61 46.00 15.49
N LEU A 13 -19.77 44.91 16.28
CA LEU A 13 -20.79 43.86 16.24
C LEU A 13 -20.54 42.62 15.36
N VAL A 14 -19.84 41.69 15.99
CA VAL A 14 -20.29 40.31 16.25
C VAL A 14 -21.63 39.93 15.60
N ALA A 15 -21.57 39.03 14.62
CA ALA A 15 -22.61 38.03 14.39
C ALA A 15 -21.95 36.76 13.87
N VAL A 16 -21.72 35.82 14.79
CA VAL A 16 -21.55 34.40 14.51
C VAL A 16 -22.79 33.94 13.74
N PHE A 17 -22.65 33.28 12.60
CA PHE A 17 -23.35 32.02 12.33
C PHE A 17 -22.73 31.31 11.12
N PHE A 18 -22.35 30.07 11.39
CA PHE A 18 -21.93 29.03 10.47
C PHE A 18 -22.81 28.96 9.22
N THR A 19 -22.19 28.80 8.05
CA THR A 19 -22.35 27.63 7.15
C THR A 19 -21.69 27.93 5.81
N GLY A 20 -20.82 27.02 5.36
CA GLY A 20 -20.37 27.03 3.96
C GLY A 20 -18.88 27.25 3.72
N CYS A 21 -17.98 26.73 4.56
CA CYS A 21 -16.67 26.33 4.03
C CYS A 21 -16.92 25.12 3.11
N LYS A 22 -16.90 25.39 1.81
CA LYS A 22 -16.92 24.38 0.74
C LYS A 22 -15.92 23.27 1.10
N SER A 23 -16.41 22.05 1.29
CA SER A 23 -15.56 20.86 1.36
C SER A 23 -15.00 20.58 -0.05
N TRP A 24 -14.01 21.39 -0.42
CA TRP A 24 -13.19 21.18 -1.59
C TRP A 24 -12.12 20.15 -1.23
N GLY A 25 -12.18 19.00 -1.87
CA GLY A 25 -11.02 18.13 -2.08
C GLY A 25 -10.58 17.29 -0.90
N TYR A 26 -10.96 16.01 -0.92
CA TYR A 26 -9.98 14.95 -1.15
C TYR A 26 -10.77 13.72 -1.62
N ARG A 27 -10.93 13.58 -2.94
CA ARG A 27 -11.20 12.25 -3.50
C ARG A 27 -9.91 11.49 -3.23
N GLN A 28 -9.82 10.79 -2.10
CA GLN A 28 -8.74 9.83 -1.90
C GLN A 28 -8.80 8.89 -3.10
N LYS A 29 -7.86 9.07 -4.03
CA LYS A 29 -7.51 8.07 -5.02
C LYS A 29 -7.18 6.84 -4.19
N GLN A 30 -8.15 5.95 -4.00
CA GLN A 30 -7.88 4.62 -3.44
C GLN A 30 -6.71 4.08 -4.25
N PRO A 31 -5.57 3.75 -3.62
CA PRO A 31 -4.46 3.28 -4.40
C PRO A 31 -4.89 1.90 -4.91
N ASP A 32 -4.80 1.71 -6.23
CA ASP A 32 -4.94 0.41 -6.91
C ASP A 32 -3.75 -0.49 -6.51
N VAL A 33 -3.49 -0.66 -5.21
CA VAL A 33 -2.43 -1.53 -4.69
C VAL A 33 -2.96 -2.95 -4.76
N MET A 34 -2.60 -3.62 -5.85
CA MET A 34 -2.71 -5.06 -5.94
C MET A 34 -1.42 -5.64 -5.36
N LEU A 35 -1.53 -6.24 -4.18
CA LEU A 35 -0.46 -7.02 -3.57
C LEU A 35 -0.74 -8.49 -3.84
N VAL A 36 0.23 -9.17 -4.43
CA VAL A 36 0.10 -10.55 -4.85
C VAL A 36 1.17 -11.39 -4.16
N ILE A 37 0.76 -12.51 -3.58
CA ILE A 37 1.64 -13.43 -2.87
C ILE A 37 1.81 -14.68 -3.73
N PHE A 38 3.04 -15.10 -3.93
CA PHE A 38 3.42 -16.32 -4.62
C PHE A 38 4.28 -17.19 -3.71
N ALA A 39 4.21 -18.50 -3.90
CA ALA A 39 5.10 -19.45 -3.21
C ALA A 39 6.31 -19.79 -4.10
N GLU A 40 7.48 -20.00 -3.49
CA GLU A 40 8.67 -20.54 -4.15
C GLU A 40 8.43 -22.00 -4.51
N TYR A 41 8.66 -22.34 -5.78
CA TYR A 41 8.62 -23.72 -6.25
C TYR A 41 9.97 -24.04 -6.87
N PRO A 42 10.69 -25.06 -6.37
CA PRO A 42 11.93 -25.46 -6.99
C PRO A 42 11.66 -25.89 -8.44
N PRO A 43 12.57 -25.59 -9.39
CA PRO A 43 12.41 -25.99 -10.76
C PRO A 43 12.41 -27.53 -10.85
N ASN A 44 11.22 -28.10 -11.06
CA ASN A 44 11.01 -29.52 -11.30
C ASN A 44 10.31 -29.69 -12.65
N ARG A 45 10.60 -30.76 -13.38
CA ARG A 45 10.16 -30.98 -14.77
C ARG A 45 8.64 -31.04 -14.96
N ASN A 46 7.87 -31.20 -13.88
CA ASN A 46 6.42 -31.42 -13.93
C ASN A 46 5.58 -30.28 -13.34
N VAL A 47 6.20 -29.17 -12.92
CA VAL A 47 5.46 -28.01 -12.39
C VAL A 47 5.85 -26.79 -13.19
N ALA A 48 4.85 -26.17 -13.83
CA ALA A 48 5.05 -24.94 -14.54
C ALA A 48 5.33 -23.81 -13.52
N VAL A 49 6.48 -23.15 -13.68
CA VAL A 49 6.94 -22.08 -12.78
C VAL A 49 7.18 -20.80 -13.56
N MET A 50 7.06 -19.66 -12.88
CA MET A 50 7.48 -18.36 -13.36
C MET A 50 8.83 -18.00 -12.73
N GLN A 51 9.76 -17.47 -13.52
CA GLN A 51 11.04 -17.00 -13.02
C GLN A 51 10.98 -15.50 -12.76
N ILE A 52 11.42 -15.07 -11.58
CA ILE A 52 11.58 -13.66 -11.26
C ILE A 52 13.02 -13.38 -10.83
N SER A 53 13.53 -12.21 -11.23
CA SER A 53 14.83 -11.71 -10.80
C SER A 53 14.64 -10.85 -9.56
N VAL A 54 15.24 -11.27 -8.44
CA VAL A 54 15.22 -10.52 -7.18
C VAL A 54 16.51 -9.73 -7.08
N PHE A 55 16.40 -8.42 -7.31
CA PHE A 55 17.52 -7.49 -7.23
C PHE A 55 17.74 -7.05 -5.78
N ARG A 56 18.66 -7.73 -5.08
CA ARG A 56 19.27 -7.28 -3.81
C ARG A 56 20.76 -7.05 -4.04
N ALA A 57 21.56 -6.93 -2.97
CA ALA A 57 23.02 -6.88 -3.04
C ALA A 57 23.66 -8.05 -3.82
N ASN A 58 22.96 -9.19 -3.95
CA ASN A 58 23.31 -10.26 -4.87
C ASN A 58 22.07 -10.65 -5.71
N PRO A 59 21.99 -10.25 -6.99
CA PRO A 59 20.89 -10.61 -7.87
C PRO A 59 20.75 -12.13 -8.01
N ARG A 60 19.54 -12.65 -7.80
CA ARG A 60 19.27 -14.08 -7.99
C ARG A 60 17.95 -14.30 -8.72
N THR A 61 17.93 -15.32 -9.56
CA THR A 61 16.69 -15.82 -10.18
C THR A 61 16.05 -16.83 -9.25
N VAL A 62 14.77 -16.63 -8.94
CA VAL A 62 13.97 -17.59 -8.17
C VAL A 62 12.79 -18.06 -9.01
N SER A 63 12.40 -19.31 -8.80
CA SER A 63 11.24 -19.90 -9.46
C SER A 63 10.06 -19.86 -8.50
N ILE A 64 8.95 -19.25 -8.93
CA ILE A 64 7.72 -19.13 -8.16
C ILE A 64 6.58 -19.81 -8.90
N ALA A 65 5.51 -20.13 -8.18
CA ALA A 65 4.28 -20.64 -8.79
C ALA A 65 3.79 -19.71 -9.91
N GLN A 66 3.21 -20.26 -10.98
CA GLN A 66 2.59 -19.45 -12.04
C GLN A 66 1.36 -18.69 -11.55
N GLU A 67 0.61 -19.30 -10.65
CA GLU A 67 -0.57 -18.69 -10.05
C GLU A 67 -0.25 -18.18 -8.63
N PRO A 68 -0.82 -17.04 -8.24
CA PRO A 68 -0.62 -16.52 -6.90
C PRO A 68 -1.39 -17.35 -5.88
N VAL A 69 -0.78 -17.53 -4.70
CA VAL A 69 -1.42 -18.18 -3.56
C VAL A 69 -2.41 -17.26 -2.86
N LEU A 70 -2.22 -15.94 -2.99
CA LEU A 70 -3.18 -14.94 -2.52
C LEU A 70 -3.05 -13.66 -3.34
N THR A 71 -4.21 -13.08 -3.68
CA THR A 71 -4.29 -11.73 -4.22
C THR A 71 -5.05 -10.86 -3.23
N LEU A 72 -4.36 -9.85 -2.70
CA LEU A 72 -4.95 -8.85 -1.84
C LEU A 72 -5.49 -7.71 -2.69
N ILE A 73 -6.82 -7.58 -2.69
CA ILE A 73 -7.57 -6.54 -3.41
C ILE A 73 -8.34 -5.65 -2.42
N PRO A 74 -8.98 -4.54 -2.83
CA PRO A 74 -9.63 -3.60 -1.90
C PRO A 74 -10.68 -4.23 -0.96
N LYS A 75 -11.28 -5.37 -1.31
CA LYS A 75 -12.20 -6.11 -0.43
C LYS A 75 -11.52 -6.86 0.72
N THR A 76 -10.23 -7.16 0.57
CA THR A 76 -9.42 -7.95 1.52
C THR A 76 -8.35 -7.11 2.21
N LEU A 77 -7.87 -6.05 1.55
CA LEU A 77 -6.82 -5.14 2.01
C LEU A 77 -7.41 -3.74 2.17
N ARG A 78 -7.36 -3.21 3.39
CA ARG A 78 -7.78 -1.85 3.72
C ARG A 78 -6.69 -0.84 3.39
N ASP A 79 -5.46 -1.15 3.79
CA ASP A 79 -4.30 -0.29 3.56
C ASP A 79 -3.00 -1.10 3.50
N ALA A 80 -1.97 -0.54 2.86
CA ALA A 80 -0.63 -1.09 2.81
C ALA A 80 0.42 0.03 2.79
N GLN A 81 1.30 0.02 3.78
CA GLN A 81 2.34 1.04 3.94
C GLN A 81 3.72 0.40 4.11
N LEU A 82 4.74 1.05 3.56
CA LEU A 82 6.14 0.70 3.80
C LEU A 82 6.63 1.56 4.97
N VAL A 83 7.02 0.91 6.06
CA VAL A 83 7.49 1.53 7.29
C VAL A 83 8.98 1.24 7.43
N GLU A 84 9.78 2.26 7.70
CA GLU A 84 11.18 2.08 8.08
C GLU A 84 11.27 1.95 9.61
N LEU A 85 11.77 0.82 10.07
CA LEU A 85 12.03 0.53 11.48
C LEU A 85 13.43 1.01 11.87
N GLU A 86 13.68 1.08 13.18
CA GLU A 86 15.01 1.37 13.71
C GLU A 86 16.05 0.39 13.13
N GLY A 87 17.20 0.94 12.71
CA GLY A 87 18.25 0.18 12.04
C GLY A 87 18.09 0.04 10.52
N GLY A 88 17.19 0.81 9.90
CA GLY A 88 17.02 0.85 8.43
C GLY A 88 16.34 -0.38 7.85
N ILE A 89 15.63 -1.15 8.69
CA ILE A 89 14.85 -2.31 8.26
C ILE A 89 13.54 -1.79 7.66
N LEU A 90 13.27 -2.15 6.41
CA LEU A 90 11.99 -1.82 5.77
C LEU A 90 10.96 -2.93 6.02
N GLU A 91 9.83 -2.57 6.61
CA GLU A 91 8.68 -3.44 6.87
C GLU A 91 7.49 -3.04 6.00
N ILE A 92 6.79 -4.01 5.42
CA ILE A 92 5.50 -3.78 4.79
C ILE A 92 4.40 -4.05 5.82
N SER A 93 3.72 -3.00 6.28
CA SER A 93 2.58 -3.10 7.18
C SER A 93 1.29 -3.16 6.37
N LEU A 94 0.49 -4.21 6.60
CA LEU A 94 -0.75 -4.48 5.89
C LEU A 94 -1.94 -4.39 6.85
N GLU A 95 -2.89 -3.51 6.55
CA GLU A 95 -4.17 -3.48 7.25
C GLU A 95 -5.18 -4.34 6.50
N LEU A 96 -5.47 -5.53 7.02
CA LEU A 96 -6.40 -6.48 6.40
C LEU A 96 -7.82 -6.33 6.93
N THR A 97 -8.81 -6.59 6.08
CA THR A 97 -10.18 -6.85 6.54
C THR A 97 -10.26 -8.21 7.23
N SER A 98 -11.35 -8.52 7.95
CA SER A 98 -11.55 -9.86 8.53
C SER A 98 -11.46 -10.99 7.49
N LEU A 99 -11.95 -10.76 6.27
CA LEU A 99 -11.83 -11.71 5.15
C LEU A 99 -10.38 -11.86 4.70
N GLY A 100 -9.65 -10.73 4.58
CA GLY A 100 -8.24 -10.72 4.24
C GLY A 100 -7.37 -11.42 5.27
N THR A 101 -7.61 -11.16 6.56
CA THR A 101 -6.90 -11.81 7.68
C THR A 101 -7.07 -13.31 7.63
N LYS A 102 -8.30 -13.80 7.43
CA LYS A 102 -8.56 -15.25 7.31
C LYS A 102 -7.81 -15.85 6.12
N ALA A 103 -7.92 -15.22 4.94
CA ALA A 103 -7.23 -15.70 3.74
C ALA A 103 -5.70 -15.70 3.90
N TYR A 104 -5.16 -14.68 4.56
CA TYR A 104 -3.73 -14.58 4.83
C TYR A 104 -3.26 -15.63 5.84
N GLN A 105 -4.01 -15.87 6.91
CA GLN A 105 -3.73 -16.93 7.87
C GLN A 105 -3.76 -18.31 7.21
N ASP A 106 -4.76 -18.59 6.36
CA ASP A 106 -4.86 -19.85 5.61
C ASP A 106 -3.61 -20.09 4.75
N VAL A 107 -3.08 -19.03 4.11
CA VAL A 107 -1.82 -19.09 3.36
C VAL A 107 -0.62 -19.35 4.28
N LEU A 108 -0.48 -18.61 5.38
CA LEU A 108 0.63 -18.80 6.30
C LEU A 108 0.65 -20.21 6.90
N THR A 109 -0.51 -20.81 7.16
CA THR A 109 -0.63 -22.19 7.63
C THR A 109 -0.27 -23.19 6.53
N ARG A 110 -0.82 -23.04 5.31
CA ARG A 110 -0.59 -23.99 4.21
C ARG A 110 0.85 -23.98 3.69
N TYR A 111 1.49 -22.82 3.70
CA TYR A 111 2.81 -22.60 3.12
C TYR A 111 3.90 -22.36 4.18
N GLN A 112 3.69 -22.82 5.42
CA GLN A 112 4.57 -22.54 6.57
C GLN A 112 6.05 -22.90 6.34
N GLN A 113 6.32 -23.94 5.55
CA GLN A 113 7.69 -24.40 5.23
C GLN A 113 8.21 -23.91 3.88
N GLN A 114 7.45 -23.06 3.18
CA GLN A 114 7.82 -22.52 1.88
C GLN A 114 8.13 -21.04 1.99
N ARG A 115 9.06 -20.58 1.15
CA ARG A 115 9.31 -19.14 1.01
C ARG A 115 8.19 -18.52 0.20
N LEU A 116 7.69 -17.38 0.69
CA LEU A 116 6.68 -16.58 0.01
C LEU A 116 7.31 -15.32 -0.55
N PHE A 117 6.82 -14.90 -1.72
CA PHE A 117 7.21 -13.68 -2.40
C PHE A 117 6.01 -12.76 -2.51
N ILE A 118 6.20 -11.52 -2.07
CA ILE A 118 5.21 -10.46 -2.20
C ILE A 118 5.61 -9.60 -3.40
N LEU A 119 4.73 -9.54 -4.40
CA LEU A 119 4.84 -8.65 -5.55
C LEU A 119 3.83 -7.53 -5.38
N VAL A 120 4.32 -6.29 -5.37
CA VAL A 120 3.50 -5.09 -5.26
C VAL A 120 3.56 -4.36 -6.59
N SER A 121 2.41 -4.22 -7.26
CA SER A 121 2.32 -3.35 -8.43
C SER A 121 2.16 -1.92 -7.96
N ARG A 122 3.25 -1.15 -7.93
CA ARG A 122 3.20 0.30 -7.80
C ARG A 122 3.10 0.88 -9.21
N ARG A 123 2.04 1.63 -9.54
CA ARG A 123 2.11 2.49 -10.73
C ARG A 123 3.27 3.46 -10.53
N ASP A 124 4.11 3.64 -11.55
CA ASP A 124 5.17 4.65 -11.51
C ASP A 124 4.55 6.01 -11.11
N PRO A 125 5.14 6.72 -10.12
CA PRO A 125 4.64 8.01 -9.65
C PRO A 125 4.67 9.09 -10.75
#